data_AF-A0AAD8HGG8-F1
#
_entry.id   AF-A0AAD8HGG8-F1
#
_cell.length_a   1.000
_cell.length_b   1.000
_cell.length_c   1.000
_cell.angle_alpha   90.00
_cell.angle_beta   90.00
_cell.angle_gamma   90.00
#
_symmetry.space_group_name_H-M   'P 1'
#
loop_
_entity.id
_entity.type
_entity.pdbx_description
1 polymer ?
#
loop_
_entity_poly.entity_id
_entity_poly.type
_entity_poly.pdbx_seq_one_letter_code
_entity_poly.pdbx_strand_id
1 'polypeptide(L)'
;MHTPMADLPAASDPTRIAEVKAWLSSQFDAVGKDVPEFEYTPRAIAYLHNLATLSQSKTHASSIVANDFRIKASEYRSQAARIREILENAGLAQESLQANVVSSAQVLANVANLLNIRDTELSSFLVAMGDISLRKTGVEENRAKVQKEFKVLLDFTRMAIARLTYLKRTLAQLENDVAPCVAQMENWNTNLAVIASKERQYLQQHANYKAMLNRVGYTPEISHGILVQMAEHRKELEKKTKPIVDTLRSYQDLPPDKALAALAIEDKKRQYAAAEKYLEDVLQSALGTSE
;
A
#
# COMPACT_ATOMS: atom_id res chain seq x y z
N MET A 1 -26.14 -16.24 -33.86
CA MET A 1 -26.65 -16.06 -35.24
C MET A 1 -26.35 -14.62 -35.64
N HIS A 2 -25.28 -14.43 -36.41
CA HIS A 2 -24.90 -13.15 -36.98
C HIS A 2 -25.79 -12.90 -38.20
N THR A 3 -26.65 -11.89 -38.12
CA THR A 3 -27.35 -11.33 -39.28
C THR A 3 -26.37 -10.44 -40.05
N PRO A 4 -26.22 -10.60 -41.38
CA PRO A 4 -25.40 -9.69 -42.17
C PRO A 4 -26.12 -8.35 -42.34
N MET A 5 -25.42 -7.26 -42.00
CA MET A 5 -25.84 -5.91 -42.41
C MET A 5 -25.78 -5.83 -43.93
N ALA A 6 -26.93 -5.57 -44.54
CA ALA A 6 -27.05 -5.29 -45.95
C ALA A 6 -26.32 -3.99 -46.30
N ASP A 7 -25.41 -4.08 -47.27
CA ASP A 7 -24.87 -2.96 -48.02
C ASP A 7 -26.01 -2.18 -48.70
N LEU A 8 -26.09 -0.88 -48.41
CA LEU A 8 -26.88 0.11 -49.15
C LEU A 8 -25.91 1.05 -49.89
N PRO A 9 -26.29 1.55 -51.08
CA PRO A 9 -25.37 1.80 -52.20
C PRO A 9 -24.56 3.10 -52.10
N ALA A 10 -23.29 3.00 -52.49
CA ALA A 10 -22.27 4.05 -52.61
C ALA A 10 -22.49 5.04 -53.77
N ALA A 11 -23.71 5.59 -53.90
CA ALA A 11 -24.08 6.49 -55.01
C ALA A 11 -24.09 7.99 -54.64
N SER A 12 -23.64 8.38 -53.44
CA SER A 12 -23.77 9.76 -52.92
C SER A 12 -22.45 10.51 -52.69
N ASP A 13 -21.30 9.90 -52.94
CA ASP A 13 -20.01 10.51 -52.60
C ASP A 13 -19.56 11.66 -53.53
N PRO A 14 -19.72 11.63 -54.87
CA PRO A 14 -19.12 12.66 -55.72
C PRO A 14 -19.81 14.03 -55.59
N THR A 15 -21.13 14.06 -55.40
CA THR A 15 -21.88 15.31 -55.18
C THR A 15 -21.55 15.92 -53.82
N ARG A 16 -21.49 15.11 -52.76
CA ARG A 16 -21.08 15.58 -51.42
C ARG A 16 -19.65 16.12 -51.41
N ILE A 17 -18.73 15.50 -52.14
CA ILE A 17 -17.35 15.99 -52.29
C ILE A 17 -17.34 17.37 -52.96
N ALA A 18 -18.12 17.56 -54.03
CA ALA A 18 -18.18 18.85 -54.72
C ALA A 18 -18.77 19.96 -53.83
N GLU A 19 -19.84 19.66 -53.09
CA GLU A 19 -20.45 20.58 -52.12
C GLU A 19 -19.49 20.97 -51.00
N VAL A 20 -18.77 20.00 -50.43
CA VAL A 20 -17.75 20.24 -49.40
C VAL A 20 -16.60 21.09 -49.95
N LYS A 21 -16.10 20.80 -51.15
CA LYS A 21 -15.04 21.60 -51.79
C LYS A 21 -15.47 23.03 -52.04
N ALA A 22 -16.66 23.25 -52.58
CA ALA A 22 -17.21 24.58 -52.82
C ALA A 22 -17.40 25.36 -51.51
N TRP A 23 -17.95 24.71 -50.48
CA TRP A 23 -18.10 25.33 -49.16
C TRP A 23 -16.75 25.68 -48.52
N LEU A 24 -15.79 24.76 -48.53
CA LEU A 24 -14.44 25.02 -48.00
C LEU A 24 -13.77 26.18 -48.73
N SER A 25 -13.81 26.20 -50.06
CA SER A 25 -13.24 27.30 -50.86
C SER A 25 -13.86 28.64 -50.43
N SER A 26 -15.20 28.72 -50.37
CA SER A 26 -15.89 29.94 -49.93
C SER A 26 -15.52 30.39 -48.50
N GLN A 27 -15.35 29.47 -47.54
CA GLN A 27 -15.00 29.83 -46.17
C GLN A 27 -13.54 30.29 -46.04
N PHE A 28 -12.62 29.66 -46.77
CA PHE A 28 -11.19 29.97 -46.73
C PHE A 28 -10.87 31.24 -47.54
N ASP A 29 -11.53 31.43 -48.70
CA ASP A 29 -11.47 32.66 -49.50
C ASP A 29 -11.92 33.88 -48.69
N ALA A 30 -12.97 33.73 -47.86
CA ALA A 30 -13.47 34.81 -46.99
C ALA A 30 -12.43 35.32 -45.97
N VAL A 31 -11.42 34.50 -45.64
CA VAL A 31 -10.33 34.83 -44.71
C VAL A 31 -9.00 35.02 -45.47
N GLY A 32 -9.03 35.01 -46.80
CA GLY A 32 -7.85 35.16 -47.66
C GLY A 32 -6.83 34.03 -47.49
N LYS A 33 -7.29 32.80 -47.24
CA LYS A 33 -6.45 31.61 -47.07
C LYS A 33 -6.80 30.56 -48.13
N ASP A 34 -5.84 29.71 -48.45
CA ASP A 34 -6.08 28.53 -49.28
C ASP A 34 -6.64 27.37 -48.44
N VAL A 35 -7.43 26.49 -49.07
CA VAL A 35 -7.95 25.29 -48.44
C VAL A 35 -6.80 24.29 -48.20
N PRO A 36 -6.53 23.87 -46.95
CA PRO A 36 -5.49 22.88 -46.66
C PRO A 36 -5.77 21.55 -47.35
N GLU A 37 -4.71 20.85 -47.77
CA GLU A 37 -4.85 19.48 -48.28
C GLU A 37 -5.31 18.54 -47.16
N PHE A 38 -6.31 17.70 -47.46
CA PHE A 38 -6.82 16.68 -46.55
C PHE A 38 -7.22 15.43 -47.32
N GLU A 39 -7.25 14.29 -46.62
CA GLU A 39 -7.63 13.02 -47.21
C GLU A 39 -9.14 12.92 -47.44
N TYR A 40 -9.54 12.67 -48.68
CA TYR A 40 -10.94 12.47 -49.09
C TYR A 40 -11.44 11.06 -48.72
N THR A 41 -11.44 10.73 -47.43
CA THR A 41 -12.08 9.50 -46.95
C THR A 41 -13.60 9.67 -46.85
N PRO A 42 -14.42 8.63 -47.09
CA PRO A 42 -15.89 8.74 -46.98
C PRO A 42 -16.35 9.25 -45.61
N ARG A 43 -15.65 8.86 -44.54
CA ARG A 43 -15.91 9.37 -43.17
C ARG A 43 -15.61 10.86 -43.04
N ALA A 44 -14.48 11.34 -43.59
CA ALA A 44 -14.13 12.76 -43.56
C ALA A 44 -15.11 13.60 -44.37
N ILE A 45 -15.49 13.14 -45.56
CA ILE A 45 -16.47 13.81 -46.43
C ILE A 45 -17.84 13.88 -45.75
N ALA A 46 -18.33 12.78 -45.15
CA ALA A 46 -19.60 12.79 -44.43
C ALA A 46 -19.59 13.78 -43.25
N TYR A 47 -18.49 13.83 -42.50
CA TYR A 47 -18.34 14.78 -41.40
C TYR A 47 -18.31 16.24 -41.89
N LEU A 48 -17.51 16.53 -42.93
CA LEU A 48 -17.40 17.86 -43.51
C LEU A 48 -18.70 18.30 -44.19
N HIS A 49 -19.44 17.39 -44.81
CA HIS A 49 -20.74 17.67 -45.42
C HIS A 49 -21.79 18.04 -44.36
N ASN A 50 -21.82 17.32 -43.24
CA ASN A 50 -22.65 17.67 -42.09
C ASN A 50 -22.28 19.04 -41.51
N LEU A 51 -20.97 19.32 -41.39
CA LEU A 51 -20.47 20.61 -40.91
C LEU A 51 -20.85 21.75 -41.87
N ALA A 52 -20.70 21.53 -43.18
CA ALA A 52 -21.07 22.48 -44.22
C ALA A 52 -22.57 22.79 -44.18
N THR A 53 -23.42 21.75 -44.12
CA THR A 53 -24.87 21.89 -44.01
C THR A 53 -25.27 22.68 -42.77
N LEU A 54 -24.67 22.36 -41.61
CA LEU A 54 -24.94 23.07 -40.36
C LEU A 54 -24.46 24.53 -40.42
N SER A 55 -23.28 24.77 -40.98
CA SER A 55 -22.70 26.11 -41.15
C SER A 55 -23.56 26.98 -42.06
N GLN A 56 -23.95 26.46 -43.23
CA GLN A 56 -24.79 27.16 -44.20
C GLN A 56 -26.18 27.46 -43.62
N SER A 57 -26.80 26.49 -42.96
CA SER A 57 -28.09 26.67 -42.29
C SER A 57 -28.02 27.77 -41.22
N LYS A 58 -26.98 27.76 -40.38
CA LYS A 58 -26.75 28.81 -39.39
C LYS A 58 -26.52 30.18 -40.04
N THR A 59 -25.69 30.24 -41.08
CA THR A 59 -25.40 31.49 -41.80
C THR A 59 -26.65 32.06 -42.43
N HIS A 60 -27.48 31.21 -43.04
CA HIS A 60 -28.76 31.60 -43.62
C HIS A 60 -29.72 32.14 -42.57
N ALA A 61 -29.88 31.43 -41.44
CA ALA A 61 -30.71 31.89 -40.33
C ALA A 61 -30.22 33.23 -39.76
N SER A 62 -28.90 33.39 -39.58
CA SER A 62 -28.29 34.65 -39.15
C SER A 62 -28.55 35.77 -40.16
N SER A 63 -28.48 35.50 -41.46
CA SER A 63 -28.78 36.48 -42.50
C SER A 63 -30.24 36.93 -42.47
N ILE A 64 -31.18 36.01 -42.25
CA ILE A 64 -32.61 36.34 -42.11
C ILE A 64 -32.83 37.26 -40.91
N VAL A 65 -32.29 36.90 -39.75
CA VAL A 65 -32.41 37.69 -38.52
C VAL A 65 -31.77 39.08 -38.68
N ALA A 66 -30.60 39.16 -39.33
CA ALA A 66 -29.95 40.43 -39.60
C ALA A 66 -30.79 41.34 -40.51
N ASN A 67 -31.42 40.77 -41.55
CA ASN A 67 -32.29 41.54 -42.42
C ASN A 67 -33.57 42.00 -41.72
N ASP A 68 -34.20 41.15 -40.91
CA ASP A 68 -35.35 41.50 -40.08
C ASP A 68 -35.03 42.65 -39.12
N PHE A 69 -33.89 42.59 -38.42
CA PHE A 69 -33.44 43.69 -37.57
C PHE A 69 -33.18 44.98 -38.34
N ARG A 70 -32.65 44.89 -39.57
CA ARG A 70 -32.42 46.07 -40.41
C ARG A 70 -33.75 46.75 -40.79
N ILE A 71 -34.75 45.96 -41.15
CA ILE A 71 -36.10 46.46 -41.46
C ILE A 71 -36.72 47.09 -40.22
N LYS A 72 -36.78 46.37 -39.10
CA LYS A 72 -37.31 46.90 -37.83
C LYS A 72 -36.59 48.19 -37.41
N ALA A 73 -35.27 48.24 -37.52
CA ALA A 73 -34.52 49.45 -37.20
C ALA A 73 -34.89 50.63 -38.12
N SER A 74 -35.19 50.39 -39.40
CA SER A 74 -35.67 51.44 -40.30
C SER A 74 -37.07 51.92 -39.92
N GLU A 75 -37.98 51.01 -39.56
CA GLU A 75 -39.35 51.33 -39.12
C GLU A 75 -39.36 52.09 -37.79
N TYR A 76 -38.54 51.68 -36.82
CA TYR A 76 -38.41 52.41 -35.55
C TYR A 76 -37.85 53.81 -35.76
N ARG A 77 -36.90 54.00 -36.70
CA ARG A 77 -36.37 55.34 -37.03
C ARG A 77 -37.43 56.22 -37.70
N SER A 78 -38.21 55.69 -38.65
CA SER A 78 -39.27 56.47 -39.30
C SER A 78 -40.38 56.82 -38.32
N GLN A 79 -40.78 55.89 -37.45
CA GLN A 79 -41.79 56.15 -36.43
C GLN A 79 -41.28 57.13 -35.36
N ALA A 80 -40.01 57.06 -34.96
CA ALA A 80 -39.42 58.05 -34.05
C ALA A 80 -39.39 59.46 -34.68
N ALA A 81 -39.08 59.58 -35.97
CA ALA A 81 -39.14 60.86 -36.70
C ALA A 81 -40.57 61.42 -36.74
N ARG A 82 -41.56 60.57 -37.05
CA ARG A 82 -42.98 60.96 -37.04
C ARG A 82 -43.46 61.42 -35.66
N ILE A 83 -43.10 60.69 -34.60
CA ILE A 83 -43.48 61.07 -33.22
C ILE A 83 -42.84 62.41 -32.86
N ARG A 84 -41.58 62.63 -33.23
CA ARG A 84 -40.89 63.90 -33.01
C ARG A 84 -41.61 65.07 -33.67
N GLU A 85 -41.99 64.93 -34.94
CA GLU A 85 -42.76 65.95 -35.67
C GLU A 85 -44.11 66.25 -35.02
N ILE A 86 -44.83 65.22 -34.54
CA ILE A 86 -46.10 65.41 -33.80
C ILE A 86 -45.87 66.20 -32.51
N LEU A 87 -44.82 65.87 -31.76
CA LEU A 87 -44.48 66.57 -30.51
C LEU A 87 -44.07 68.02 -30.76
N GLU A 88 -43.28 68.28 -31.80
CA GLU A 88 -42.91 69.63 -32.24
C GLU A 88 -44.16 70.46 -32.58
N ASN A 89 -45.09 69.90 -33.36
CA ASN A 89 -46.36 70.56 -33.70
C ASN A 89 -47.27 70.82 -32.49
N ALA A 90 -47.16 70.00 -31.44
CA ALA A 90 -47.87 70.17 -30.17
C ALA A 90 -47.15 71.13 -29.19
N GLY A 91 -45.99 71.68 -29.55
CA GLY A 91 -45.18 72.54 -28.67
C GLY A 91 -44.37 71.79 -27.60
N LEU A 92 -44.31 70.46 -27.69
CA LEU A 92 -43.59 69.55 -26.78
C LEU A 92 -42.23 69.12 -27.36
N ALA A 93 -41.60 70.01 -28.13
CA ALA A 93 -40.27 69.77 -28.66
C ALA A 93 -39.26 69.51 -27.52
N GLN A 94 -38.24 68.68 -27.76
CA GLN A 94 -37.29 68.33 -26.72
C GLN A 94 -36.55 69.58 -26.18
N GLU A 95 -36.24 70.51 -27.07
CA GLU A 95 -35.60 71.79 -26.77
C GLU A 95 -36.49 72.80 -26.02
N SER A 96 -37.83 72.63 -26.05
CA SER A 96 -38.75 73.49 -25.30
C SER A 96 -39.01 73.00 -23.87
N LEU A 97 -38.63 71.75 -23.57
CA LEU A 97 -38.81 71.14 -22.26
C LEU A 97 -37.70 71.51 -21.28
N GLN A 98 -38.05 71.55 -19.98
CA GLN A 98 -37.05 71.72 -18.93
C GLN A 98 -36.11 70.51 -18.87
N ALA A 99 -34.81 70.76 -18.64
CA ALA A 99 -33.77 69.73 -18.68
C ALA A 99 -34.03 68.53 -17.74
N ASN A 100 -34.63 68.78 -16.56
CA ASN A 100 -35.01 67.74 -15.59
C ASN A 100 -36.10 66.80 -16.12
N VAL A 101 -37.05 67.32 -16.91
CA VAL A 101 -38.12 66.51 -17.52
C VAL A 101 -37.52 65.59 -18.58
N VAL A 102 -36.65 66.14 -19.43
CA VAL A 102 -35.93 65.37 -20.46
C VAL A 102 -35.07 64.27 -19.83
N SER A 103 -34.30 64.58 -18.79
CA SER A 103 -33.49 63.57 -18.10
C SER A 103 -34.34 62.47 -17.46
N SER A 104 -35.48 62.82 -16.87
CA SER A 104 -36.38 61.86 -16.21
C SER A 104 -37.02 60.91 -17.23
N ALA A 105 -37.51 61.46 -18.35
CA ALA A 105 -38.05 60.66 -19.46
C ALA A 105 -36.99 59.73 -20.08
N GLN A 106 -35.74 60.21 -20.23
CA GLN A 106 -34.64 59.40 -20.71
C GLN A 106 -34.32 58.23 -19.77
N VAL A 107 -34.30 58.47 -18.46
CA VAL A 107 -34.10 57.40 -17.47
C VAL A 107 -35.24 56.38 -17.55
N LEU A 108 -36.50 56.82 -17.61
CA LEU A 108 -37.63 55.91 -17.75
C LEU A 108 -37.56 55.08 -19.04
N ALA A 109 -37.23 55.69 -20.17
CA ALA A 109 -37.06 54.97 -21.44
C ALA A 109 -35.90 53.97 -21.38
N ASN A 110 -34.79 54.32 -20.74
CA ASN A 110 -33.65 53.42 -20.58
C ASN A 110 -33.99 52.22 -19.70
N VAL A 111 -34.66 52.46 -18.57
CA VAL A 111 -35.11 51.38 -17.67
C VAL A 111 -36.16 50.51 -18.38
N ALA A 112 -37.09 51.11 -19.13
CA ALA A 112 -38.07 50.37 -19.92
C ALA A 112 -37.43 49.43 -20.95
N ASN A 113 -36.43 49.93 -21.68
CA ASN A 113 -35.67 49.14 -22.63
C ASN A 113 -34.87 48.01 -21.94
N LEU A 114 -34.28 48.29 -20.77
CA LEU A 114 -33.54 47.28 -19.99
C LEU A 114 -34.47 46.17 -19.46
N LEU A 115 -35.67 46.55 -19.02
CA LEU A 115 -36.71 45.64 -18.56
C LEU A 115 -37.48 44.98 -19.71
N ASN A 116 -37.23 45.39 -20.95
CA ASN A 116 -37.92 44.95 -22.16
C ASN A 116 -39.46 45.12 -22.08
N ILE A 117 -39.91 46.25 -21.52
CA ILE A 117 -41.31 46.65 -21.46
C ILE A 117 -41.65 47.63 -22.59
N ARG A 118 -42.91 47.63 -23.02
CA ARG A 118 -43.39 48.37 -24.21
C ARG A 118 -44.18 49.62 -23.86
N ASP A 119 -44.49 49.80 -22.59
CA ASP A 119 -45.33 50.85 -22.04
C ASP A 119 -44.58 51.58 -20.92
N THR A 120 -45.16 52.70 -20.49
CA THR A 120 -44.66 53.49 -19.36
C THR A 120 -45.52 53.31 -18.11
N GLU A 121 -46.27 52.21 -18.01
CA GLU A 121 -47.14 51.91 -16.88
C GLU A 121 -46.34 51.43 -15.66
N LEU A 122 -46.63 51.99 -14.49
CA LEU A 122 -45.96 51.63 -13.24
C LEU A 122 -46.09 50.13 -12.91
N SER A 123 -47.27 49.54 -13.17
CA SER A 123 -47.55 48.11 -13.04
C SER A 123 -46.54 47.26 -13.81
N SER A 124 -46.31 47.59 -15.08
CA SER A 124 -45.37 46.88 -15.98
C SER A 124 -43.93 46.96 -15.48
N PHE A 125 -43.50 48.13 -14.99
CA PHE A 125 -42.18 48.28 -14.34
C PHE A 125 -42.07 47.41 -13.09
N LEU A 126 -43.06 47.44 -12.20
CA LEU A 126 -43.02 46.70 -10.93
C LEU A 126 -42.96 45.19 -11.17
N VAL A 127 -43.75 44.67 -12.11
CA VAL A 127 -43.72 43.24 -12.48
C VAL A 127 -42.35 42.86 -13.05
N ALA A 128 -41.84 43.60 -14.04
CA ALA A 128 -40.57 43.27 -14.66
C ALA A 128 -39.38 43.37 -13.69
N MET A 129 -39.39 44.35 -12.78
CA MET A 129 -38.40 44.46 -11.70
C MET A 129 -38.51 43.29 -10.70
N GLY A 130 -39.73 42.88 -10.36
CA GLY A 130 -39.98 41.71 -9.53
C GLY A 130 -39.43 40.44 -10.15
N ASP A 131 -39.72 40.20 -11.44
CA ASP A 131 -39.24 39.06 -12.20
C ASP A 131 -37.71 39.02 -12.30
N ILE A 132 -37.06 40.15 -12.56
CA ILE A 132 -35.60 40.24 -12.56
C ILE A 132 -35.03 39.97 -11.17
N SER A 133 -35.66 40.51 -10.12
CA SER A 133 -35.21 40.30 -8.74
C SER A 133 -35.31 38.83 -8.33
N LEU A 134 -36.40 38.15 -8.68
CA LEU A 134 -36.57 36.71 -8.46
C LEU A 134 -35.58 35.87 -9.27
N ARG A 135 -35.34 36.22 -10.53
CA ARG A 135 -34.31 35.54 -11.34
C ARG A 135 -32.92 35.75 -10.75
N LYS A 136 -32.61 36.96 -10.28
CA LYS A 136 -31.33 37.28 -9.65
C LYS A 136 -31.12 36.42 -8.40
N THR A 137 -32.10 36.35 -7.50
CA THR A 137 -31.98 35.53 -6.28
C THR A 137 -31.84 34.04 -6.62
N GLY A 138 -32.59 33.53 -7.60
CA GLY A 138 -32.45 32.14 -8.05
C GLY A 138 -31.07 31.83 -8.65
N VAL A 139 -30.48 32.76 -9.41
CA VAL A 139 -29.11 32.62 -9.92
C VAL A 139 -28.08 32.67 -8.79
N GLU A 140 -28.26 33.55 -7.81
CA GLU A 140 -27.37 33.64 -6.63
C GLU A 140 -27.43 32.37 -5.78
N GLU A 141 -28.61 31.80 -5.57
CA GLU A 141 -28.80 30.53 -4.86
C GLU A 141 -28.13 29.37 -5.61
N ASN A 142 -28.37 29.24 -6.93
CA ASN A 142 -27.72 28.23 -7.75
C ASN A 142 -26.20 28.36 -7.73
N ARG A 143 -25.68 29.60 -7.81
CA ARG A 143 -24.26 29.87 -7.70
C ARG A 143 -23.71 29.43 -6.34
N ALA A 144 -24.42 29.71 -5.25
CA ALA A 144 -24.02 29.29 -3.91
C ALA A 144 -24.01 27.75 -3.78
N LYS A 145 -25.01 27.07 -4.35
CA LYS A 145 -25.09 25.60 -4.37
C LYS A 145 -23.92 24.99 -5.15
N VAL A 146 -23.68 25.44 -6.38
CA VAL A 146 -22.55 24.99 -7.20
C VAL A 146 -21.21 25.26 -6.49
N GLN A 147 -21.06 26.41 -5.84
CA GLN A 147 -19.85 26.73 -5.09
C GLN A 147 -19.64 25.77 -3.90
N LYS A 148 -20.72 25.34 -3.23
CA LYS A 148 -20.66 24.36 -2.14
C LYS A 148 -20.27 22.97 -2.65
N GLU A 149 -20.90 22.52 -3.73
CA GLU A 149 -20.59 21.24 -4.38
C GLU A 149 -19.14 21.21 -4.89
N PHE A 150 -18.69 22.30 -5.51
CA PHE A 150 -17.31 22.46 -5.96
C PHE A 150 -16.30 22.33 -4.81
N LYS A 151 -16.55 22.96 -3.66
CA LYS A 151 -15.68 22.83 -2.47
C LYS A 151 -15.58 21.38 -2.00
N VAL A 152 -16.72 20.69 -1.90
CA VAL A 152 -16.77 19.28 -1.49
C VAL A 152 -15.99 18.40 -2.47
N LEU A 153 -16.18 18.58 -3.78
CA LEU A 153 -15.48 17.82 -4.80
C LEU A 153 -13.96 18.09 -4.77
N LEU A 154 -13.57 19.33 -4.50
CA LEU A 154 -12.18 19.73 -4.38
C LEU A 154 -11.51 19.08 -3.17
N ASP A 155 -12.22 18.98 -2.04
CA ASP A 155 -11.71 18.29 -0.84
C ASP A 155 -11.56 16.78 -1.09
N PHE A 156 -12.53 16.13 -1.74
CA PHE A 156 -12.39 14.73 -2.15
C PHE A 156 -11.20 14.51 -3.09
N THR A 157 -10.99 15.43 -4.03
CA THR A 157 -9.86 15.36 -4.97
C THR A 157 -8.53 15.48 -4.23
N ARG A 158 -8.42 16.40 -3.26
CA ARG A 158 -7.23 16.54 -2.41
C ARG A 158 -6.97 15.27 -1.60
N MET A 159 -8.00 14.68 -0.99
CA MET A 159 -7.87 13.42 -0.24
C MET A 159 -7.41 12.28 -1.14
N ALA A 160 -7.95 12.18 -2.36
CA ALA A 160 -7.55 11.16 -3.33
C ALA A 160 -6.08 11.31 -3.75
N ILE A 161 -5.62 12.55 -4.02
CA ILE A 161 -4.22 12.84 -4.35
C ILE A 161 -3.29 12.48 -3.18
N ALA A 162 -3.65 12.84 -1.95
CA ALA A 162 -2.85 12.49 -0.77
C ALA A 162 -2.72 10.97 -0.60
N ARG A 163 -3.83 10.23 -0.77
CA ARG A 163 -3.84 8.76 -0.70
C ARG A 163 -3.02 8.12 -1.83
N LEU A 164 -3.14 8.63 -3.05
CA LEU A 164 -2.33 8.17 -4.18
C LEU A 164 -0.84 8.38 -3.91
N THR A 165 -0.48 9.54 -3.37
CA THR A 165 0.92 9.87 -3.04
C THR A 165 1.47 8.95 -1.96
N TYR A 166 0.68 8.66 -0.92
CA TYR A 166 1.03 7.69 0.12
C TYR A 166 1.25 6.29 -0.48
N LEU A 167 0.30 5.81 -1.30
CA LEU A 167 0.38 4.49 -1.94
C LEU A 167 1.61 4.36 -2.85
N LYS A 168 1.95 5.40 -3.62
CA LYS A 168 3.16 5.42 -4.44
C LYS A 168 4.42 5.31 -3.58
N ARG A 169 4.48 5.99 -2.44
CA ARG A 169 5.62 5.89 -1.51
C ARG A 169 5.73 4.49 -0.91
N THR A 170 4.63 3.89 -0.47
CA THR A 170 4.65 2.53 0.09
C THR A 170 5.05 1.50 -0.95
N LEU A 171 4.59 1.65 -2.19
CA LEU A 171 4.97 0.76 -3.29
C LEU A 171 6.47 0.86 -3.57
N ALA A 172 7.02 2.07 -3.68
CA ALA A 172 8.46 2.27 -3.88
C ALA A 172 9.29 1.67 -2.73
N GLN A 173 8.83 1.76 -1.48
CA GLN A 173 9.49 1.13 -0.34
C GLN A 173 9.48 -0.40 -0.47
N LEU A 174 8.33 -0.99 -0.78
CA LEU A 174 8.21 -2.43 -0.96
C LEU A 174 9.09 -2.93 -2.12
N GLU A 175 9.14 -2.20 -3.24
CA GLU A 175 10.02 -2.53 -4.36
C GLU A 175 11.51 -2.50 -3.96
N ASN A 176 11.92 -1.53 -3.15
CA ASN A 176 13.29 -1.45 -2.63
C ASN A 176 13.60 -2.59 -1.64
N ASP A 177 12.62 -3.07 -0.88
CA ASP A 177 12.78 -4.13 0.12
C ASP A 177 12.83 -5.55 -0.51
N VAL A 178 12.41 -5.71 -1.76
CA VAL A 178 12.45 -7.00 -2.47
C VAL A 178 13.89 -7.50 -2.66
N ALA A 179 14.78 -6.64 -3.18
CA ALA A 179 16.17 -7.01 -3.45
C ALA A 179 16.94 -7.53 -2.22
N PRO A 180 16.94 -6.85 -1.05
CA PRO A 180 17.62 -7.35 0.14
C PRO A 180 16.99 -8.64 0.68
N CYS A 181 15.65 -8.79 0.58
CA CYS A 181 14.96 -10.00 1.01
C CYS A 181 15.35 -11.20 0.14
N VAL A 182 15.41 -11.02 -1.19
CA VAL A 182 15.87 -12.05 -2.13
C VAL A 182 17.33 -12.42 -1.85
N ALA A 183 18.22 -11.44 -1.67
CA ALA A 183 19.63 -11.71 -1.35
C ALA A 183 19.79 -12.46 -0.01
N GLN A 184 18.96 -12.13 0.99
CA GLN A 184 18.91 -12.86 2.24
C GLN A 184 18.44 -14.30 2.03
N MET A 185 17.36 -14.52 1.27
CA MET A 185 16.87 -15.87 0.96
C MET A 185 17.93 -16.71 0.22
N GLU A 186 18.64 -16.12 -0.74
CA GLU A 186 19.74 -16.79 -1.45
C GLU A 186 20.85 -17.21 -0.48
N ASN A 187 21.26 -16.32 0.42
CA ASN A 187 22.25 -16.65 1.46
C ASN A 187 21.77 -17.81 2.34
N TRP A 188 20.51 -17.80 2.79
CA TRP A 188 19.96 -18.90 3.58
C TRP A 188 19.94 -20.21 2.80
N ASN A 189 19.59 -20.17 1.53
CA ASN A 189 19.59 -21.34 0.66
C ASN A 189 21.00 -21.95 0.50
N THR A 190 22.01 -21.11 0.30
CA THR A 190 23.42 -21.57 0.23
C THR A 190 23.89 -22.17 1.56
N ASN A 191 23.60 -21.51 2.68
CA ASN A 191 23.95 -22.02 4.01
C ASN A 191 23.26 -23.36 4.31
N LEU A 192 21.99 -23.50 3.93
CA LEU A 192 21.24 -24.74 4.09
C LEU A 192 21.86 -25.89 3.29
N ALA A 193 22.31 -25.64 2.06
CA ALA A 193 23.03 -26.62 1.26
C ALA A 193 24.34 -27.06 1.94
N VAL A 194 25.09 -26.11 2.53
CA VAL A 194 26.30 -26.41 3.30
C VAL A 194 25.97 -27.25 4.54
N ILE A 195 24.94 -26.89 5.31
CA ILE A 195 24.53 -27.65 6.50
C ILE A 195 24.12 -29.07 6.12
N ALA A 196 23.32 -29.24 5.06
CA ALA A 196 22.93 -30.56 4.56
C ALA A 196 24.12 -31.42 4.13
N SER A 197 25.16 -30.80 3.54
CA SER A 197 26.40 -31.52 3.20
C SER A 197 27.16 -31.99 4.45
N LYS A 198 27.25 -31.14 5.48
CA LYS A 198 27.90 -31.46 6.75
C LYS A 198 27.14 -32.54 7.52
N GLU A 199 25.82 -32.49 7.51
CA GLU A 199 24.97 -33.51 8.12
C GLU A 199 25.28 -34.90 7.53
N ARG A 200 25.32 -35.03 6.20
CA ARG A 200 25.69 -36.30 5.54
C ARG A 200 27.09 -36.76 5.93
N GLN A 201 28.05 -35.84 5.98
CA GLN A 201 29.42 -36.14 6.40
C GLN A 201 29.44 -36.68 7.85
N TYR A 202 28.76 -36.03 8.78
CA TYR A 202 28.70 -36.47 10.18
C TYR A 202 27.98 -37.81 10.34
N LEU A 203 26.89 -38.04 9.61
CA LEU A 203 26.21 -39.33 9.60
C LEU A 203 27.13 -40.45 9.10
N GLN A 204 27.89 -40.19 8.03
CA GLN A 204 28.86 -41.15 7.51
C GLN A 204 30.00 -41.41 8.50
N GLN A 205 30.56 -40.36 9.11
CA GLN A 205 31.60 -40.50 10.15
C GLN A 205 31.09 -41.27 11.35
N HIS A 206 29.89 -40.96 11.84
CA HIS A 206 29.26 -41.67 12.94
C HIS A 206 29.05 -43.16 12.60
N ALA A 207 28.56 -43.47 11.40
CA ALA A 207 28.43 -44.85 10.94
C ALA A 207 29.80 -45.58 10.89
N ASN A 208 30.84 -44.90 10.40
CA ASN A 208 32.21 -45.44 10.37
C ASN A 208 32.76 -45.73 11.77
N TYR A 209 32.64 -44.78 12.71
CA TYR A 209 33.08 -44.98 14.09
C TYR A 209 32.29 -46.09 14.79
N LYS A 210 30.98 -46.16 14.57
CA LYS A 210 30.14 -47.24 15.09
C LYS A 210 30.59 -48.61 14.56
N ALA A 211 30.91 -48.71 13.26
CA ALA A 211 31.45 -49.93 12.68
C ALA A 211 32.83 -50.29 13.27
N MET A 212 33.70 -49.30 13.50
CA MET A 212 35.01 -49.50 14.13
C MET A 212 34.88 -49.99 15.58
N LEU A 213 34.00 -49.38 16.38
CA LEU A 213 33.71 -49.80 17.75
C LEU A 213 33.18 -51.24 17.79
N ASN A 214 32.26 -51.59 16.89
CA ASN A 214 31.75 -52.95 16.77
C ASN A 214 32.86 -53.95 16.40
N ARG A 215 33.78 -53.58 15.50
CA ARG A 215 34.93 -54.43 15.12
C ARG A 215 35.87 -54.70 16.29
N VAL A 216 36.07 -53.73 17.17
CA VAL A 216 36.92 -53.85 18.37
C VAL A 216 36.17 -54.56 19.51
N GLY A 217 34.90 -54.95 19.32
CA GLY A 217 34.11 -55.65 20.32
C GLY A 217 33.67 -54.74 21.47
N TYR A 218 33.60 -53.43 21.25
CA TYR A 218 33.17 -52.48 22.26
C TYR A 218 31.71 -52.74 22.65
N THR A 219 31.47 -53.01 23.93
CA THR A 219 30.14 -53.03 24.55
C THR A 219 29.97 -51.78 25.42
N PRO A 220 28.74 -51.24 25.56
CA PRO A 220 28.48 -50.08 26.40
C PRO A 220 28.98 -50.23 27.84
N GLU A 221 29.09 -51.46 28.33
CA GLU A 221 29.60 -51.85 29.66
C GLU A 221 31.08 -51.49 29.88
N ILE A 222 31.88 -51.40 28.82
CA ILE A 222 33.29 -51.02 28.86
C ILE A 222 33.44 -49.48 28.72
N SER A 223 32.33 -48.73 28.71
CA SER A 223 32.37 -47.28 28.78
C SER A 223 33.08 -46.82 30.05
N HIS A 224 33.90 -45.77 29.95
CA HIS A 224 34.67 -45.24 31.08
C HIS A 224 33.79 -44.99 32.32
N GLY A 225 32.61 -44.41 32.13
CA GLY A 225 31.69 -44.15 33.24
C GLY A 225 31.23 -45.43 33.95
N ILE A 226 30.93 -46.50 33.20
CA ILE A 226 30.52 -47.78 33.77
C ILE A 226 31.71 -48.49 34.41
N LEU A 227 32.89 -48.44 33.80
CA LEU A 227 34.12 -49.00 34.38
C LEU A 227 34.49 -48.33 35.71
N VAL A 228 34.35 -47.01 35.81
CA VAL A 228 34.56 -46.26 37.06
C VAL A 228 33.55 -46.71 38.12
N GLN A 229 32.26 -46.80 37.78
CA GLN A 229 31.23 -47.31 38.69
C GLN A 229 31.52 -48.76 39.14
N MET A 230 31.96 -49.64 38.23
CA MET A 230 32.34 -51.02 38.55
C MET A 230 33.59 -51.08 39.44
N ALA A 231 34.56 -50.20 39.23
CA ALA A 231 35.76 -50.10 40.05
C ALA A 231 35.45 -49.59 41.46
N GLU A 232 34.57 -48.60 41.59
CA GLU A 232 34.05 -48.12 42.87
C GLU A 232 33.29 -49.22 43.61
N HIS A 233 32.38 -49.91 42.94
CA HIS A 233 31.63 -51.02 43.50
C HIS A 233 32.57 -52.17 43.93
N ARG A 234 33.60 -52.49 43.12
CA ARG A 234 34.64 -53.46 43.49
C ARG A 234 35.38 -53.02 44.75
N LYS A 235 35.76 -51.74 44.87
CA LYS A 235 36.44 -51.18 46.04
C LYS A 235 35.57 -51.26 47.29
N GLU A 236 34.27 -51.02 47.17
CA GLU A 236 33.32 -51.20 48.27
C GLU A 236 33.18 -52.66 48.70
N LEU A 237 33.10 -53.59 47.73
CA LEU A 237 33.12 -55.03 48.03
C LEU A 237 34.41 -55.43 48.72
N GLU A 238 35.57 -54.99 48.23
CA GLU A 238 36.86 -55.29 48.83
C GLU A 238 36.92 -54.78 50.28
N LYS A 239 36.42 -53.58 50.56
CA LYS A 239 36.31 -53.05 51.93
C LYS A 239 35.49 -53.96 52.85
N LYS A 240 34.44 -54.60 52.34
CA LYS A 240 33.60 -55.54 53.09
C LYS A 240 34.21 -56.94 53.21
N THR A 241 34.90 -57.42 52.17
CA THR A 241 35.43 -58.78 52.09
C THR A 241 36.80 -58.93 52.75
N LYS A 242 37.65 -57.90 52.74
CA LYS A 242 38.98 -57.89 53.37
C LYS A 242 38.95 -58.30 54.86
N PRO A 243 38.08 -57.75 55.74
CA PRO A 243 38.02 -58.21 57.12
C PRO A 243 37.58 -59.67 57.25
N ILE A 244 36.73 -60.17 56.33
CA ILE A 244 36.28 -61.57 56.32
C ILE A 244 37.43 -62.51 55.90
N VAL A 245 38.27 -62.10 54.94
CA VAL A 245 39.45 -62.86 54.55
C VAL A 245 40.51 -62.83 55.64
N ASP A 246 40.70 -61.69 56.30
CA ASP A 246 41.66 -61.56 57.40
C ASP A 246 41.24 -62.43 58.60
N THR A 247 39.95 -62.52 58.93
CA THR A 247 39.48 -63.49 59.93
C THR A 247 39.67 -64.94 59.46
N LEU A 248 39.38 -65.26 58.19
CA LEU A 248 39.64 -66.61 57.65
C LEU A 248 41.12 -67.00 57.70
N ARG A 249 42.01 -66.04 57.43
CA ARG A 249 43.47 -66.23 57.48
C ARG A 249 43.95 -66.48 58.91
N SER A 250 43.37 -65.77 59.88
CA SER A 250 43.65 -66.02 61.30
C SER A 250 43.26 -67.43 61.74
N TYR A 251 42.24 -68.05 61.12
CA TYR A 251 41.90 -69.45 61.37
C TYR A 251 42.84 -70.45 60.68
N GLN A 252 43.50 -70.08 59.59
CA GLN A 252 44.49 -70.92 58.89
C GLN A 252 45.85 -70.94 59.59
N ASP A 253 46.15 -69.97 60.46
CA ASP A 253 47.37 -69.95 61.27
C ASP A 253 47.33 -70.92 62.47
N LEU A 254 46.18 -71.56 62.75
CA LEU A 254 46.08 -72.62 63.76
C LEU A 254 46.35 -74.01 63.15
N PRO A 255 47.23 -74.83 63.76
CA PRO A 255 47.50 -76.19 63.30
C PRO A 255 46.22 -77.04 63.29
N PRO A 256 46.01 -77.92 62.28
CA PRO A 256 44.78 -78.70 62.12
C PRO A 256 44.55 -79.79 63.19
N ASP A 257 45.45 -79.93 64.17
CA ASP A 257 45.38 -80.95 65.23
C ASP A 257 45.27 -80.30 66.62
N LYS A 258 44.22 -80.66 67.36
CA LYS A 258 43.81 -80.05 68.64
C LYS A 258 44.89 -80.18 69.73
N ALA A 259 45.70 -81.23 69.67
CA ALA A 259 46.79 -81.44 70.62
C ALA A 259 47.99 -80.49 70.38
N LEU A 260 48.31 -80.21 69.12
CA LEU A 260 49.41 -79.32 68.75
C LEU A 260 49.05 -77.83 68.89
N ALA A 261 47.78 -77.47 68.66
CA ALA A 261 47.28 -76.13 68.94
C ALA A 261 47.35 -75.80 70.45
N ALA A 262 47.07 -76.76 71.34
CA ALA A 262 47.20 -76.57 72.78
C ALA A 262 48.66 -76.37 73.21
N LEU A 263 49.60 -77.11 72.61
CA LEU A 263 51.03 -76.97 72.90
C LEU A 263 51.59 -75.64 72.38
N ALA A 264 51.17 -75.19 71.19
CA ALA A 264 51.53 -73.88 70.66
C ALA A 264 50.95 -72.73 71.51
N ILE A 265 49.73 -72.88 72.07
CA ILE A 265 49.16 -71.93 73.03
C ILE A 265 49.97 -71.94 74.33
N GLU A 266 50.40 -73.10 74.83
CA GLU A 266 51.20 -73.23 76.04
C GLU A 266 52.61 -72.63 75.87
N ASP A 267 53.24 -72.82 74.71
CA ASP A 267 54.53 -72.19 74.38
C ASP A 267 54.40 -70.68 74.22
N LYS A 268 53.31 -70.19 73.59
CA LYS A 268 53.03 -68.75 73.52
C LYS A 268 52.70 -68.16 74.90
N LYS A 269 51.99 -68.89 75.77
CA LYS A 269 51.78 -68.50 77.18
C LYS A 269 53.09 -68.47 77.97
N ARG A 270 54.01 -69.41 77.75
CA ARG A 270 55.35 -69.37 78.35
C ARG A 270 56.18 -68.19 77.84
N GLN A 271 56.11 -67.88 76.55
CA GLN A 271 56.75 -66.68 76.00
C GLN A 271 56.11 -65.40 76.56
N TYR A 272 54.79 -65.38 76.76
CA TYR A 272 54.09 -64.27 77.39
C TYR A 272 54.47 -64.11 78.85
N ALA A 273 54.47 -65.19 79.63
CA ALA A 273 54.88 -65.19 81.03
C ALA A 273 56.36 -64.83 81.20
N ALA A 274 57.23 -65.21 80.27
CA ALA A 274 58.63 -64.78 80.26
C ALA A 274 58.76 -63.27 79.95
N ALA A 275 57.96 -62.75 79.02
CA ALA A 275 57.91 -61.33 78.72
C ALA A 275 57.29 -60.52 79.89
N GLU A 276 56.29 -61.07 80.57
CA GLU A 276 55.65 -60.48 81.75
C GLU A 276 56.61 -60.49 82.95
N LYS A 277 57.36 -61.59 83.16
CA LYS A 277 58.42 -61.66 84.17
C LYS A 277 59.58 -60.70 83.86
N TYR A 278 59.93 -60.52 82.59
CA TYR A 278 60.89 -59.49 82.17
C TYR A 278 60.35 -58.08 82.43
N LEU A 279 59.05 -57.85 82.24
CA LEU A 279 58.39 -56.58 82.56
C LEU A 279 58.32 -56.36 84.08
N GLU A 280 58.09 -57.40 84.87
CA GLU A 280 58.14 -57.37 86.34
C GLU A 280 59.56 -57.14 86.88
N ASP A 281 60.60 -57.74 86.29
CA ASP A 281 62.00 -57.48 86.66
C ASP A 281 62.43 -56.05 86.31
N VAL A 282 61.93 -55.51 85.19
CA VAL A 282 62.11 -54.10 84.80
C VAL A 282 61.35 -53.16 85.75
N LEU A 283 60.17 -53.54 86.23
CA LEU A 283 59.40 -52.77 87.22
C LEU A 283 59.97 -52.86 88.64
N GLN A 284 60.52 -54.02 89.06
CA GLN A 284 61.21 -54.17 90.35
C GLN A 284 62.57 -53.45 90.36
N SER A 285 63.28 -53.40 89.23
CA SER A 285 64.46 -52.51 89.08
C SER A 285 64.11 -51.02 89.15
N ALA A 286 62.85 -50.64 88.87
CA ALA A 286 62.37 -49.27 89.00
C ALA A 286 61.84 -48.91 90.41
N LEU A 287 61.58 -49.89 91.28
CA LEU A 287 61.12 -49.70 92.67
C LEU A 287 62.23 -49.91 93.72
N GLY A 288 63.39 -50.47 93.34
CA GLY A 288 64.59 -50.56 94.19
C GLY A 288 65.48 -49.31 94.18
N THR A 289 65.07 -48.25 93.48
CA THR A 289 65.75 -46.95 93.38
C THR A 289 64.81 -45.81 93.77
N SER A 290 64.32 -45.81 95.01
CA SER A 290 63.80 -44.62 95.71
C SER A 290 63.69 -44.92 97.22
N GLU A 291 64.76 -44.59 97.96
CA GLU A 291 64.92 -44.54 99.44
C GLU A 291 64.58 -45.76 100.32
#